data_AF-A0A7V4YS74-F1
#
_entry.id   AF-A0A7V4YS74-F1
#
_cell.length_a   1.000
_cell.length_b   1.000
_cell.length_c   1.000
_cell.angle_alpha   90.00
_cell.angle_beta   90.00
_cell.angle_gamma   90.00
#
_symmetry.space_group_name_H-M   'P 1'
#
loop_
_entity.id
_entity.type
_entity.pdbx_description
1 polymer ?
#
loop_
_entity_poly.entity_id
_entity_poly.type
_entity_poly.pdbx_seq_one_letter_code
_entity_poly.pdbx_strand_id
1 'polypeptide(L)'
;IPKSRGGKTTWTNVVLSCIECNRKKGGRLPEEAGMRLIRKPQKPRWSPIFMLKAEELKYEEWKPFFNLVDAAYWNTELDNE
;
A
#
# COMPACT_ATOMS: atom_id res chain seq x y z
N ILE A 1 0.94 7.02 11.16
CA ILE A 1 0.08 7.21 12.34
C ILE A 1 -0.82 5.99 12.50
N PRO A 2 -0.81 5.31 13.67
CA PRO A 2 -1.71 4.19 13.98
C PRO A 2 -3.19 4.60 14.06
N LYS A 3 -4.12 3.68 13.74
CA LYS A 3 -5.57 3.93 13.84
C LYS A 3 -6.02 4.33 15.25
N SER A 4 -5.44 3.74 16.30
CA SER A 4 -5.74 4.09 17.70
C SER A 4 -5.41 5.54 18.07
N ARG A 5 -4.63 6.24 17.22
CA ARG A 5 -4.29 7.66 17.38
C ARG A 5 -4.87 8.52 16.24
N GLY A 6 -5.98 8.07 15.64
CA GLY A 6 -6.66 8.79 14.57
C GLY A 6 -5.97 8.72 13.20
N GLY A 7 -5.02 7.80 13.00
CA GLY A 7 -4.37 7.63 11.70
C GLY A 7 -5.33 7.12 10.63
N LYS A 8 -5.43 7.85 9.51
CA LYS A 8 -6.27 7.51 8.35
C LYS A 8 -5.65 6.47 7.43
N THR A 9 -6.46 5.84 6.59
CA THR A 9 -6.00 4.84 5.60
C THR A 9 -5.70 5.54 4.27
N THR A 10 -4.67 6.40 4.27
CA THR A 10 -4.29 7.25 3.12
C THR A 10 -2.96 6.82 2.50
N TRP A 11 -2.73 7.24 1.24
CA TRP A 11 -1.49 7.01 0.49
C TRP A 11 -0.22 7.53 1.18
N THR A 12 -0.35 8.52 2.05
CA THR A 12 0.76 9.16 2.78
C THR A 12 0.96 8.57 4.18
N ASN A 13 0.15 7.59 4.57
CA ASN A 13 0.20 6.99 5.91
C ASN A 13 0.45 5.48 5.89
N VAL A 14 -0.04 4.77 4.87
CA VAL A 14 0.07 3.31 4.76
C VAL A 14 1.39 2.92 4.09
N VAL A 15 2.06 1.91 4.65
CA VAL A 15 3.30 1.32 4.11
C VAL A 15 3.23 -0.20 4.25
N LEU A 16 3.98 -0.91 3.41
CA LEU A 16 4.16 -2.35 3.52
C LEU A 16 5.09 -2.69 4.70
N SER A 17 4.82 -3.80 5.37
CA SER A 17 5.68 -4.34 6.44
C SER A 17 5.51 -5.85 6.57
N CYS A 18 6.52 -6.53 7.10
CA CYS A 18 6.36 -7.92 7.54
C CYS A 18 5.61 -7.99 8.88
N ILE A 19 5.16 -9.18 9.23
CA ILE A 19 4.39 -9.44 10.47
C ILE A 19 5.19 -9.03 11.71
N GLU A 20 6.48 -9.37 11.78
CA GLU A 20 7.34 -9.06 12.93
C GLU A 20 7.53 -7.55 13.10
N CYS A 21 7.84 -6.83 12.02
CA CYS A 21 7.95 -5.36 12.04
C CYS A 21 6.64 -4.71 12.44
N ASN A 22 5.51 -5.17 11.89
CA ASN A 22 4.20 -4.62 12.22
C ASN A 22 3.86 -4.82 13.72
N ARG A 23 4.15 -6.01 14.26
CA ARG A 23 3.98 -6.33 15.68
C ARG A 23 4.90 -5.49 16.57
N LYS A 24 6.18 -5.36 16.20
CA LYS A 24 7.14 -4.52 16.93
C LYS A 24 6.72 -3.05 16.91
N LYS A 25 6.23 -2.52 15.79
CA LYS A 25 5.70 -1.15 15.71
C LYS A 25 4.48 -0.97 16.61
N GLY A 26 3.49 -1.86 16.48
CA GLY A 26 2.23 -1.79 17.22
C GLY A 26 1.52 -0.44 17.08
N GLY A 27 0.95 0.05 18.19
CA GLY A 27 0.26 1.34 18.28
C GLY A 27 1.16 2.57 18.43
N ARG A 28 2.46 2.45 18.11
CA ARG A 28 3.44 3.54 18.19
C ARG A 28 3.67 4.22 16.84
N LEU A 29 4.20 5.44 16.83
CA LEU A 29 4.78 6.04 15.62
C LEU A 29 6.07 5.30 15.21
N PRO A 30 6.49 5.35 13.93
CA PRO A 30 7.76 4.75 13.52
C PRO A 30 8.94 5.22 14.39
N GLU A 31 9.02 6.52 14.65
CA GLU A 31 10.06 7.14 15.48
C GLU A 31 10.04 6.61 16.93
N GLU A 32 8.86 6.53 17.55
CA GLU A 32 8.67 5.94 18.89
C GLU A 32 9.02 4.44 18.95
N ALA A 33 8.97 3.73 17.82
CA ALA A 33 9.37 2.33 17.71
C ALA A 33 10.85 2.15 17.34
N GLY A 34 11.62 3.25 17.19
CA GLY A 34 13.00 3.23 16.71
C GLY A 34 13.11 2.73 15.27
N MET A 35 12.07 2.96 14.46
CA MET A 35 11.98 2.51 13.07
C MET A 35 12.07 3.68 12.11
N ARG A 36 12.75 3.46 10.99
CA ARG A 36 12.82 4.41 9.89
C ARG A 36 12.20 3.80 8.63
N LEU A 37 11.42 4.59 7.91
CA LEU A 37 10.87 4.18 6.62
C LEU A 37 11.98 4.18 5.55
N ILE A 38 11.97 3.15 4.71
CA ILE A 38 12.88 3.06 3.54
C ILE A 38 12.60 4.20 2.56
N ARG A 39 11.32 4.50 2.33
CA ARG A 39 10.83 5.56 1.45
C ARG A 39 9.63 6.25 2.09
N LYS A 40 9.45 7.54 1.80
CA LYS A 40 8.23 8.26 2.19
C LYS A 40 7.02 7.71 1.42
N PRO A 41 5.92 7.34 2.09
CA PRO A 41 4.69 6.92 1.45
C PRO A 41 4.09 8.08 0.65
N GLN A 42 3.69 7.81 -0.59
CA GLN A 42 3.06 8.79 -1.48
C GLN A 42 2.20 8.07 -2.51
N LYS A 43 1.19 8.78 -3.04
CA LYS A 43 0.36 8.26 -4.14
C LYS A 43 1.24 7.99 -5.37
N PRO A 44 1.15 6.82 -6.00
CA PRO A 44 1.87 6.54 -7.23
C PRO A 44 1.41 7.50 -8.33
N ARG A 45 2.34 7.89 -9.22
CA ARG A 45 1.99 8.63 -10.43
C ARG A 45 1.57 7.64 -11.49
N TRP A 46 0.41 7.87 -12.09
CA TRP A 46 -0.03 7.07 -13.23
C TRP A 46 0.94 7.24 -14.40
N SER A 47 1.29 6.14 -15.05
CA SER A 47 2.13 6.12 -16.25
C SER A 47 1.64 5.00 -17.18
N PRO A 48 1.52 5.25 -18.49
CA PRO A 48 1.12 4.23 -19.48
C PRO A 48 1.99 2.97 -19.45
N ILE A 49 3.25 3.07 -19.00
CA ILE A 49 4.19 1.95 -18.89
C ILE A 49 3.70 0.86 -17.92
N PHE A 50 2.87 1.21 -16.92
CA PHE A 50 2.33 0.22 -15.97
C PHE A 50 1.33 -0.75 -16.63
N MET A 51 0.61 -0.33 -17.67
CA MET A 51 -0.31 -1.21 -18.39
C MET A 51 0.43 -2.15 -19.34
N LEU A 52 1.48 -1.65 -20.01
CA LEU A 52 2.26 -2.41 -20.99
C LEU A 52 3.08 -3.56 -20.36
N LYS A 53 3.32 -3.54 -19.05
CA LYS A 53 4.05 -4.61 -18.33
C LYS A 53 3.14 -5.67 -17.71
N ALA A 54 1.81 -5.53 -17.82
CA ALA A 54 0.88 -6.53 -17.30
C ALA A 54 0.88 -7.83 -18.14
N GLU A 55 1.42 -7.81 -19.35
CA GLU A 55 1.55 -9.00 -20.20
C GLU A 55 2.68 -9.93 -19.75
N GLU A 56 3.65 -9.44 -18.96
CA GLU A 56 4.76 -10.22 -18.40
C GLU A 56 4.44 -10.80 -17.01
N LEU A 57 3.16 -10.88 -16.61
CA LEU A 57 2.79 -11.37 -15.29
C LEU A 57 3.25 -12.81 -15.08
N LYS A 58 4.32 -12.94 -14.29
CA LYS A 58 4.95 -14.21 -13.90
C LYS A 58 3.98 -15.17 -13.17
N TYR A 59 2.89 -14.65 -12.62
CA TYR A 59 1.95 -15.37 -11.76
C TYR A 59 0.54 -15.18 -12.29
N GLU A 60 -0.08 -16.28 -12.71
CA GLU A 60 -1.44 -16.33 -13.26
C GLU A 60 -2.50 -15.82 -12.28
N GLU A 61 -2.26 -16.02 -10.98
CA GLU A 61 -3.12 -15.59 -9.88
C GLU A 61 -3.22 -14.06 -9.77
N TRP A 62 -2.32 -13.33 -10.42
CA TRP A 62 -2.33 -11.88 -10.42
C TRP A 62 -3.23 -11.29 -11.50
N LYS A 63 -3.61 -12.07 -12.54
CA LYS A 63 -4.45 -11.60 -13.64
C LYS A 63 -5.74 -10.89 -13.21
N PRO A 64 -6.47 -11.33 -12.15
CA PRO A 64 -7.65 -10.61 -11.68
C PRO A 64 -7.37 -9.19 -11.21
N PHE A 65 -6.15 -8.87 -10.73
CA PHE A 65 -5.85 -7.52 -10.23
C PHE A 65 -5.48 -6.51 -11.33
N PHE A 66 -5.33 -6.97 -12.58
CA PHE A 66 -4.98 -6.15 -13.73
C PHE A 66 -6.12 -6.02 -14.76
N ASN A 67 -7.21 -6.78 -14.60
CA ASN A 67 -8.42 -6.61 -15.39
C ASN A 67 -9.25 -5.44 -14.85
N LEU A 68 -9.67 -4.53 -15.75
CA LEU A 68 -10.51 -3.36 -15.44
C LEU A 68 -11.78 -3.69 -14.65
N VAL A 69 -12.41 -4.82 -14.94
CA VAL A 69 -13.67 -5.24 -14.29
C VAL A 69 -13.44 -5.68 -12.84
N ASP A 70 -12.37 -6.42 -12.59
CA ASP A 70 -12.05 -6.96 -11.27
C ASP A 70 -11.36 -5.91 -10.38
N ALA A 71 -10.60 -4.98 -10.98
CA ALA A 71 -10.06 -3.81 -10.30
C ALA A 71 -11.18 -2.98 -9.64
N ALA A 72 -12.32 -2.81 -10.32
CA ALA A 72 -13.47 -2.09 -9.75
C ALA A 72 -14.09 -2.83 -8.54
N TYR A 73 -13.95 -4.16 -8.48
CA TYR A 73 -14.54 -4.99 -7.41
C TYR A 73 -13.66 -5.07 -6.15
N TRP A 74 -12.33 -5.08 -6.30
CA TRP A 74 -11.39 -5.25 -5.17
C TRP A 74 -10.77 -3.97 -4.63
N ASN A 75 -10.91 -2.83 -5.34
CA ASN A 75 -10.35 -1.57 -4.88
C ASN A 75 -11.22 -0.96 -3.77
N THR A 76 -10.93 -1.30 -2.52
CA THR A 76 -11.22 -0.36 -1.43
C THR A 76 -10.32 0.84 -1.65
N GLU A 77 -10.88 1.93 -2.15
CA GLU A 77 -10.10 3.13 -2.42
C GLU A 77 -9.49 3.66 -1.11
N LEU A 78 -8.19 3.97 -1.16
CA LEU A 78 -7.55 4.72 -0.09
C LEU A 78 -8.11 6.14 -0.10
N ASP A 79 -8.37 6.68 1.10
CA ASP A 79 -8.84 8.06 1.24
C ASP A 79 -7.87 9.00 0.51
N ASN A 80 -8.42 9.88 -0.32
CA ASN A 80 -7.59 10.86 -1.04
C ASN A 80 -7.01 11.92 -0.10
N GLU A 81 -7.62 12.17 1.07
CA GLU A 81 -7.13 13.02 2.19
C GLU A 81 -7.66 12.63 3.58
#